data_AF-A0A9W7T5P3-F1
#
_entry.id   AF-A0A9W7T5P3-F1
#
_cell.length_a   1.000
_cell.length_b   1.000
_cell.length_c   1.000
_cell.angle_alpha   90.00
_cell.angle_beta   90.00
_cell.angle_gamma   90.00
#
_symmetry.space_group_name_H-M   'P 1'
#
loop_
_entity.id
_entity.type
_entity.pdbx_description
1 polymer ?
#
loop_
_entity_poly.entity_id
_entity_poly.type
_entity_poly.pdbx_seq_one_letter_code
_entity_poly.pdbx_strand_id
1 'polypeptide(L)'
;MCVSATTSPLSSVYSLIRSVLVAALVYGFSLGAIYAPWGEAHVPVLFSVFCGLLLALSYHLSRQSSDPTILWSLVRSKFFPELESRTPEEPPLEIKDPLPEKLRNSVKETLHSDLVMCPLMAIITFAISASTVFIALQPALSFVLYILAGVVGFFTHYLLPQLRKQLPWFCLAHPVLRSREYSQFEVRDAAQLMWFEKLYAWLQCVEKYFIYPAVVLNSLTTEAHTVSQNPDKPGAYGRALFISVAGMKLLRSSFCVPSQQYVTLCFTALFFQFDYPHFSQTFLLDYYCMSILFSKLWDLLYKLRFVLTYIAPWQITWGSAFHAFAQPFAVPRILTRVILKLV
;
A
#
# COMPACT_ATOMS: atom_id res chain seq x y z
N MET A 1 -6.43 -8.96 2.59
CA MET A 1 -5.67 -10.15 3.04
C MET A 1 -4.18 -9.79 3.04
N CYS A 2 -3.59 -9.60 4.22
CA CYS A 2 -2.14 -9.61 4.36
C CYS A 2 -1.70 -11.06 4.29
N VAL A 3 -1.02 -11.44 3.21
CA VAL A 3 -0.38 -12.76 3.11
C VAL A 3 0.65 -12.87 4.23
N SER A 4 0.63 -13.99 4.95
CA SER A 4 1.54 -14.34 6.05
C SER A 4 2.95 -13.82 5.80
N ALA A 5 3.42 -12.93 6.67
CA ALA A 5 4.80 -12.51 6.70
C ALA A 5 5.63 -13.62 7.35
N THR A 6 6.02 -14.64 6.59
CA THR A 6 7.15 -15.50 6.96
C THR A 6 8.40 -14.61 6.94
N THR A 7 8.80 -14.13 8.11
CA THR A 7 10.02 -13.32 8.32
C THR A 7 11.26 -14.22 8.22
N SER A 8 11.52 -14.76 7.04
CA SER A 8 12.78 -15.41 6.73
C SER A 8 13.70 -14.41 6.00
N PRO A 9 15.02 -14.45 6.26
CA PRO A 9 15.97 -13.58 5.54
C PRO A 9 15.89 -13.81 4.01
N LEU A 10 15.64 -15.06 3.58
CA LEU A 10 15.48 -15.40 2.17
C LEU A 10 14.23 -14.74 1.53
N SER A 11 13.10 -14.73 2.24
CA SER A 11 11.87 -14.03 1.83
C SER A 11 12.11 -12.51 1.70
N SER A 12 12.87 -11.92 2.62
CA SER A 12 13.24 -10.50 2.54
C SER A 12 14.16 -10.19 1.35
N VAL A 13 15.17 -11.01 1.10
CA VAL A 13 16.09 -10.84 -0.05
C VAL A 13 15.33 -11.00 -1.36
N TYR A 14 14.47 -12.02 -1.46
CA TYR A 14 13.63 -12.24 -2.63
C TYR A 14 12.71 -11.03 -2.93
N SER A 15 12.02 -10.51 -1.90
CA SER A 15 11.17 -9.33 -2.05
C SER A 15 11.96 -8.07 -2.45
N LEU A 16 13.18 -7.91 -1.93
CA LEU A 16 14.06 -6.80 -2.28
C LEU A 16 14.49 -6.90 -3.75
N ILE A 17 15.02 -8.05 -4.18
CA ILE A 17 15.45 -8.29 -5.56
C ILE A 17 14.31 -8.00 -6.54
N ARG A 18 13.12 -8.53 -6.27
CA ARG A 18 11.94 -8.28 -7.09
C ARG A 18 11.61 -6.79 -7.22
N SER A 19 11.67 -6.05 -6.11
CA SER A 19 11.39 -4.61 -6.11
C SER A 19 12.47 -3.82 -6.86
N VAL A 20 13.74 -4.22 -6.73
CA VAL A 20 14.87 -3.62 -7.47
C VAL A 20 14.75 -3.88 -8.97
N LEU A 21 14.38 -5.10 -9.39
CA LEU A 21 14.18 -5.43 -10.81
C LEU A 21 13.07 -4.57 -11.44
N VAL A 22 11.94 -4.42 -10.75
CA VAL A 22 10.84 -3.55 -11.22
C VAL A 22 11.29 -2.09 -11.25
N ALA A 23 11.98 -1.61 -10.22
CA ALA A 23 12.51 -0.25 -10.19
C ALA A 23 13.48 0.02 -11.34
N ALA A 24 14.38 -0.92 -11.65
CA ALA A 24 15.33 -0.80 -12.75
C ALA A 24 14.65 -0.78 -14.13
N LEU A 25 13.64 -1.63 -14.33
CA LEU A 25 12.83 -1.64 -15.55
C LEU A 25 12.16 -0.28 -15.76
N VAL A 26 11.44 0.18 -14.74
CA VAL A 26 10.65 1.42 -14.78
C VAL A 26 11.56 2.65 -14.87
N TYR A 27 12.73 2.61 -14.23
CA TYR A 27 13.77 3.64 -14.37
C TYR A 27 14.25 3.82 -15.81
N GLY A 28 14.42 2.74 -16.58
CA GLY A 28 14.79 2.83 -17.99
C GLY A 28 13.79 3.66 -18.81
N PHE A 29 12.49 3.41 -18.61
CA PHE A 29 11.43 4.19 -19.27
C PHE A 29 11.37 5.63 -18.77
N SER A 30 11.53 5.86 -17.47
CA SER A 30 11.58 7.22 -16.90
C SER A 30 12.72 8.04 -17.46
N LEU A 31 13.90 7.42 -17.61
CA LEU A 31 15.08 8.09 -18.12
C LEU A 31 14.90 8.47 -19.58
N GLY A 32 14.42 7.54 -20.42
CA GLY A 32 14.10 7.82 -21.81
C GLY A 32 13.03 8.92 -21.97
N ALA A 33 12.05 8.95 -21.07
CA ALA A 33 11.01 9.98 -21.06
C ALA A 33 11.52 11.38 -20.68
N ILE A 34 12.54 11.49 -19.83
CA ILE A 34 13.12 12.77 -19.42
C ILE A 34 14.06 13.33 -20.50
N TYR A 35 14.78 12.46 -21.23
CA TYR A 35 15.65 12.88 -22.34
C TYR A 35 14.88 13.23 -23.61
N ALA A 36 13.67 12.72 -23.79
CA ALA A 36 12.80 13.16 -24.87
C ALA A 36 12.31 14.59 -24.57
N PRO A 37 12.40 15.54 -25.51
CA PRO A 37 11.87 16.89 -25.30
C PRO A 37 10.34 16.81 -25.15
N TRP A 38 9.81 17.42 -24.08
CA TRP A 38 8.37 17.57 -23.90
C TRP A 38 7.94 18.83 -24.66
N GLY A 39 7.00 18.69 -25.59
CA GLY A 39 6.35 19.85 -26.20
C GLY A 39 5.36 20.47 -25.24
N GLU A 40 5.06 21.77 -25.40
CA GLU A 40 4.15 22.52 -24.51
C GLU A 40 2.75 21.88 -24.37
N ALA A 41 2.33 21.08 -25.35
CA ALA A 41 1.04 20.38 -25.36
C ALA A 41 1.17 18.87 -25.68
N HIS A 42 2.35 18.26 -25.52
CA HIS A 42 2.55 16.85 -25.86
C HIS A 42 3.35 16.10 -24.79
N VAL A 43 2.72 15.07 -24.21
CA VAL A 43 3.36 14.12 -23.30
C VAL A 43 4.08 13.05 -24.13
N PRO A 44 5.41 12.83 -23.95
CA PRO A 44 6.12 11.78 -24.66
C PRO A 44 5.49 10.40 -24.43
N VAL A 45 5.42 9.60 -25.50
CA VAL A 45 4.86 8.23 -25.43
C VAL A 45 5.62 7.38 -24.41
N LEU A 46 6.96 7.53 -24.32
CA LEU A 46 7.78 6.84 -23.31
C LEU A 46 7.34 7.16 -21.88
N PHE A 47 6.94 8.41 -21.60
CA PHE A 47 6.43 8.78 -20.28
C PHE A 47 5.08 8.12 -19.99
N SER A 48 4.20 8.06 -20.99
CA SER A 48 2.91 7.39 -20.85
C SER A 48 3.06 5.88 -20.64
N VAL A 49 4.02 5.25 -21.33
CA VAL A 49 4.39 3.84 -21.10
C VAL A 49 4.96 3.65 -19.69
N PHE A 50 5.84 4.54 -19.24
CA PHE A 50 6.36 4.57 -17.88
C PHE A 50 5.22 4.59 -16.85
N CYS A 51 4.26 5.52 -16.97
CA CYS A 51 3.13 5.62 -16.04
C CYS A 51 2.27 4.34 -16.02
N GLY A 52 1.96 3.78 -17.19
CA GLY A 52 1.18 2.55 -17.32
C GLY A 52 1.87 1.34 -16.67
N LEU A 53 3.14 1.13 -16.99
CA LEU A 53 3.94 0.05 -16.40
C LEU A 53 4.14 0.26 -14.90
N LEU A 54 4.42 1.48 -14.46
CA LEU A 54 4.62 1.82 -13.07
C LEU A 54 3.38 1.47 -12.23
N LEU A 55 2.17 1.84 -12.69
CA LEU A 55 0.93 1.51 -11.98
C LEU A 55 0.69 0.00 -11.94
N ALA A 56 0.77 -0.66 -13.10
CA ALA A 56 0.50 -2.09 -13.21
C ALA A 56 1.49 -2.94 -12.39
N LEU A 57 2.77 -2.63 -12.45
CA LEU A 57 3.80 -3.34 -11.69
C LEU A 57 3.71 -3.03 -10.19
N SER A 58 3.39 -1.79 -9.80
CA SER A 58 3.17 -1.45 -8.38
C SER A 58 1.96 -2.19 -7.81
N TYR A 59 0.90 -2.35 -8.60
CA TYR A 59 -0.27 -3.13 -8.23
C TYR A 59 0.07 -4.62 -8.09
N HIS A 60 0.74 -5.22 -9.08
CA HIS A 60 1.20 -6.61 -9.00
C HIS A 60 2.05 -6.82 -7.74
N LEU A 61 3.08 -6.00 -7.54
CA LEU A 61 3.96 -6.06 -6.37
C LEU A 61 3.20 -5.91 -5.03
N SER A 62 2.10 -5.15 -5.00
CA SER A 62 1.30 -4.96 -3.78
C SER A 62 0.53 -6.21 -3.35
N ARG A 63 0.26 -7.14 -4.28
CA ARG A 63 -0.52 -8.37 -4.05
C ARG A 63 0.34 -9.63 -3.92
N GLN A 64 1.58 -9.58 -4.40
CA GLN A 64 2.48 -10.72 -4.36
C GLN A 64 2.98 -11.02 -2.94
N SER A 65 3.01 -12.31 -2.58
CA SER A 65 3.61 -12.79 -1.35
C SER A 65 5.12 -12.51 -1.31
N SER A 66 5.70 -12.45 -0.10
CA SER A 66 7.16 -12.42 0.06
C SER A 66 7.76 -13.82 0.07
N ASP A 67 6.94 -14.85 0.31
CA ASP A 67 7.38 -16.24 0.34
C ASP A 67 7.43 -16.85 -1.09
N PRO A 68 8.63 -17.21 -1.60
CA PRO A 68 8.77 -17.79 -2.93
C PRO A 68 8.37 -19.27 -3.00
N THR A 69 8.23 -19.97 -1.86
CA THR A 69 8.01 -21.42 -1.83
C THR A 69 6.68 -21.83 -2.47
N ILE A 70 5.61 -21.08 -2.19
CA ILE A 70 4.26 -21.34 -2.73
C ILE A 70 4.20 -21.05 -4.23
N LEU A 71 4.89 -20.00 -4.69
CA LEU A 71 4.98 -19.71 -6.12
C LEU A 71 5.80 -20.80 -6.84
N TRP A 72 6.89 -21.24 -6.24
CA TRP A 72 7.72 -22.31 -6.79
C TRP A 72 6.99 -23.65 -6.82
N SER A 73 6.19 -23.99 -5.80
CA SER A 73 5.37 -25.20 -5.82
C SER A 73 4.29 -25.15 -6.91
N LEU A 74 3.69 -23.98 -7.16
CA LEU A 74 2.80 -23.77 -8.32
C LEU A 74 3.50 -23.98 -9.65
N VAL A 75 4.72 -23.46 -9.82
CA VAL A 75 5.52 -23.67 -11.04
C VAL A 75 5.87 -25.14 -11.19
N ARG A 76 6.40 -25.77 -10.13
CA ARG A 76 6.78 -27.19 -10.12
C ARG A 76 5.59 -28.09 -10.47
N SER A 77 4.45 -27.88 -9.84
CA SER A 77 3.25 -28.68 -10.10
C SER A 77 2.70 -28.54 -11.53
N LYS A 78 2.90 -27.39 -12.18
CA LYS A 78 2.42 -27.15 -13.55
C LYS A 78 3.39 -27.64 -14.62
N PHE A 79 4.70 -27.50 -14.39
CA PHE A 79 5.74 -27.85 -15.37
C PHE A 79 6.37 -29.24 -15.14
N PHE A 80 6.35 -29.74 -13.90
CA PHE A 80 6.97 -31.00 -13.49
C PHE A 80 6.02 -31.85 -12.61
N PRO A 81 4.83 -32.22 -13.12
CA PRO A 81 3.83 -32.98 -12.33
C PRO A 81 4.37 -34.34 -11.85
N GLU A 82 5.28 -34.95 -12.62
CA GLU A 82 5.88 -36.26 -12.33
C GLU A 82 6.87 -36.25 -11.15
N LEU A 83 7.32 -35.06 -10.73
CA LEU A 83 8.19 -34.87 -9.57
C LEU A 83 7.41 -34.69 -8.26
N GLU A 84 6.09 -34.53 -8.33
CA GLU A 84 5.19 -34.37 -7.19
C GLU A 84 4.59 -35.73 -6.77
N SER A 85 4.33 -36.62 -7.75
CA SER A 85 3.87 -38.01 -7.51
C SER A 85 4.92 -38.94 -6.89
N ARG A 86 6.21 -38.56 -6.92
CA ARG A 86 7.31 -39.33 -6.33
C ARG A 86 7.60 -38.99 -4.85
N THR A 87 6.87 -38.05 -4.26
CA THR A 87 7.04 -37.72 -2.84
C THR A 87 6.45 -38.88 -2.02
N PRO A 88 7.24 -39.56 -1.14
CA PRO A 88 6.77 -40.75 -0.44
C PRO A 88 5.50 -40.43 0.36
N GLU A 89 4.48 -41.28 0.24
CA GLU A 89 3.20 -41.15 0.92
C GLU A 89 3.40 -40.92 2.43
N GLU A 90 2.83 -39.82 2.94
CA GLU A 90 2.65 -39.61 4.37
C GLU A 90 1.76 -40.72 4.94
N PRO A 91 2.01 -41.17 6.19
CA PRO A 91 1.32 -42.31 6.78
C PRO A 91 -0.20 -42.10 6.86
N PRO A 92 -1.02 -43.18 6.84
CA PRO A 92 -2.44 -43.14 6.48
C PRO A 92 -3.39 -42.46 7.50
N LEU A 93 -2.89 -41.78 8.53
CA LEU A 93 -3.68 -41.35 9.69
C LEU A 93 -3.58 -39.86 10.05
N GLU A 94 -2.93 -39.02 9.24
CA GLU A 94 -2.94 -37.57 9.49
C GLU A 94 -4.08 -36.88 8.73
N ILE A 95 -4.90 -36.12 9.48
CA ILE A 95 -5.86 -35.16 8.92
C ILE A 95 -5.08 -34.25 7.97
N LYS A 96 -5.27 -34.44 6.66
CA LYS A 96 -4.55 -33.67 5.63
C LYS A 96 -4.78 -32.18 5.85
N ASP A 97 -3.72 -31.44 6.18
CA ASP A 97 -3.81 -30.01 6.40
C ASP A 97 -4.33 -29.33 5.12
N PRO A 98 -5.49 -28.63 5.15
CA PRO A 98 -6.03 -27.94 3.99
C PRO A 98 -5.28 -26.64 3.66
N LEU A 99 -4.40 -26.17 4.54
CA LEU A 99 -3.74 -24.87 4.42
C LEU A 99 -2.83 -24.76 3.17
N PRO A 100 -1.95 -25.74 2.84
CA PRO A 100 -1.08 -25.64 1.67
C PRO A 100 -1.87 -25.50 0.36
N GLU A 101 -2.98 -26.23 0.25
CA GLU A 101 -3.85 -26.17 -0.93
C GLU A 101 -4.61 -24.84 -1.02
N LYS A 102 -5.13 -24.34 0.11
CA LYS A 102 -5.77 -23.00 0.16
C LYS A 102 -4.79 -21.88 -0.20
N LEU A 103 -3.54 -21.95 0.27
CA LEU A 103 -2.49 -20.99 -0.08
C LEU A 103 -2.16 -21.05 -1.58
N ARG A 104 -2.01 -22.26 -2.13
CA ARG A 104 -1.78 -22.49 -3.56
C ARG A 104 -2.91 -21.91 -4.41
N ASN A 105 -4.15 -22.16 -4.04
CA ASN A 105 -5.33 -21.62 -4.72
C ASN A 105 -5.39 -20.09 -4.63
N SER A 106 -5.09 -19.50 -3.46
CA SER A 106 -5.07 -18.05 -3.30
C SER A 106 -4.02 -17.36 -4.18
N VAL A 107 -2.81 -17.94 -4.28
CA VAL A 107 -1.75 -17.41 -5.16
C VAL A 107 -2.15 -17.58 -6.63
N LYS A 108 -2.76 -18.70 -7.01
CA LYS A 108 -3.27 -18.94 -8.36
C LYS A 108 -4.34 -17.92 -8.76
N GLU A 109 -5.32 -17.67 -7.90
CA GLU A 109 -6.38 -16.67 -8.11
C GLU A 109 -5.79 -15.25 -8.20
N THR A 110 -4.80 -14.94 -7.36
CA THR A 110 -4.10 -13.66 -7.40
C THR A 110 -3.38 -13.47 -8.74
N LEU A 111 -2.65 -14.49 -9.22
CA LEU A 111 -1.95 -14.43 -10.50
C LEU A 111 -2.91 -14.34 -11.69
N HIS A 112 -4.04 -15.06 -11.64
CA HIS A 112 -5.09 -14.97 -12.66
C HIS A 112 -5.71 -13.56 -12.67
N SER A 113 -6.01 -13.01 -11.50
CA SER A 113 -6.48 -11.62 -11.37
C SER A 113 -5.43 -10.61 -11.85
N ASP A 114 -4.14 -10.82 -11.56
CA ASP A 114 -3.04 -9.96 -12.01
C ASP A 114 -2.93 -9.98 -13.55
N LEU A 115 -3.06 -11.15 -14.17
CA LEU A 115 -2.98 -11.33 -15.62
C LEU A 115 -4.04 -10.49 -16.36
N VAL A 116 -5.21 -10.28 -15.77
CA VAL A 116 -6.29 -9.46 -16.35
C VAL A 116 -6.18 -8.00 -15.93
N MET A 117 -6.00 -7.73 -14.63
CA MET A 117 -6.06 -6.36 -14.12
C MET A 117 -4.82 -5.53 -14.48
N CYS A 118 -3.62 -6.13 -14.51
CA CYS A 118 -2.38 -5.39 -14.82
C CYS A 118 -2.39 -4.80 -16.24
N PRO A 119 -2.72 -5.55 -17.32
CA PRO A 119 -2.85 -4.97 -18.66
C PRO A 119 -3.93 -3.89 -18.73
N LEU A 120 -5.09 -4.11 -18.10
CA LEU A 120 -6.18 -3.13 -18.09
C LEU A 120 -5.73 -1.81 -17.44
N MET A 121 -5.12 -1.87 -16.26
CA MET A 121 -4.60 -0.67 -15.61
C MET A 121 -3.47 -0.02 -16.41
N ALA A 122 -2.59 -0.80 -17.04
CA ALA A 122 -1.52 -0.27 -17.87
C ALA A 122 -2.07 0.51 -19.07
N ILE A 123 -3.05 -0.06 -19.80
CA ILE A 123 -3.67 0.57 -20.96
C ILE A 123 -4.45 1.83 -20.57
N ILE A 124 -5.28 1.76 -19.53
CA ILE A 124 -6.06 2.91 -19.05
C ILE A 124 -5.13 4.03 -18.59
N THR A 125 -4.10 3.70 -17.82
CA THR A 125 -3.15 4.70 -17.32
C THR A 125 -2.30 5.29 -18.43
N PHE A 126 -1.90 4.47 -19.40
CA PHE A 126 -1.23 4.95 -20.61
C PHE A 126 -2.11 5.96 -21.35
N ALA A 127 -3.39 5.64 -21.58
CA ALA A 127 -4.32 6.52 -22.27
C ALA A 127 -4.54 7.84 -21.52
N ILE A 128 -4.72 7.79 -20.20
CA ILE A 128 -4.88 9.00 -19.37
C ILE A 128 -3.59 9.84 -19.40
N SER A 129 -2.42 9.22 -19.28
CA SER A 129 -1.15 9.94 -19.28
C SER A 129 -0.86 10.57 -20.65
N ALA A 130 -1.22 9.89 -21.74
CA ALA A 130 -1.09 10.40 -23.10
C ALA A 130 -2.09 11.53 -23.41
N SER A 131 -3.23 11.59 -22.71
CA SER A 131 -4.29 12.58 -22.95
C SER A 131 -3.95 14.02 -22.56
N THR A 132 -2.72 14.31 -22.10
CA THR A 132 -2.24 15.63 -21.65
C THR A 132 -3.01 16.27 -20.48
N VAL A 133 -4.03 15.58 -19.95
CA VAL A 133 -4.91 16.05 -18.86
C VAL A 133 -4.13 16.56 -17.64
N PHE A 134 -3.03 15.89 -17.31
CA PHE A 134 -2.18 16.24 -16.17
C PHE A 134 -1.32 17.49 -16.37
N ILE A 135 -1.14 17.97 -17.61
CA ILE A 135 -0.44 19.22 -17.91
C ILE A 135 -1.47 20.33 -18.12
N ALA A 136 -2.48 20.08 -18.95
CA ALA A 136 -3.44 21.10 -19.40
C ALA A 136 -4.28 21.69 -18.25
N LEU A 137 -4.54 20.93 -17.19
CA LEU A 137 -5.36 21.38 -16.05
C LEU A 137 -4.52 21.85 -14.85
N GLN A 138 -3.20 21.97 -14.96
CA GLN A 138 -2.40 22.54 -13.88
C GLN A 138 -2.62 24.05 -13.73
N PRO A 139 -2.61 24.60 -12.49
CA PRO A 139 -2.44 23.91 -11.20
C PRO A 139 -3.75 23.38 -10.60
N ALA A 140 -4.91 23.69 -11.20
CA ALA A 140 -6.23 23.42 -10.64
C ALA A 140 -6.47 21.93 -10.36
N LEU A 141 -6.01 21.03 -11.24
CA LEU A 141 -6.16 19.58 -11.09
C LEU A 141 -5.54 19.07 -9.79
N SER A 142 -4.36 19.58 -9.43
CA SER A 142 -3.66 19.18 -8.19
C SER A 142 -4.51 19.48 -6.97
N PHE A 143 -5.02 20.72 -6.83
CA PHE A 143 -5.90 21.11 -5.73
C PHE A 143 -7.19 20.29 -5.68
N VAL A 144 -7.85 20.10 -6.83
CA VAL A 144 -9.08 19.31 -6.91
C VAL A 144 -8.83 17.87 -6.45
N LEU A 145 -7.73 17.25 -6.87
CA LEU A 145 -7.39 15.89 -6.46
C LEU A 145 -7.09 15.79 -4.96
N TYR A 146 -6.40 16.78 -4.37
CA TYR A 146 -6.12 16.80 -2.92
C TYR A 146 -7.39 16.96 -2.09
N ILE A 147 -8.27 17.89 -2.47
CA ILE A 147 -9.56 18.10 -1.80
C ILE A 147 -10.42 16.85 -1.94
N LEU A 148 -10.52 16.28 -3.15
CA LEU A 148 -11.29 15.06 -3.38
C LEU A 148 -10.78 13.89 -2.54
N ALA A 149 -9.46 13.67 -2.50
CA ALA A 149 -8.85 12.62 -1.68
C ALA A 149 -9.05 12.85 -0.18
N GLY A 150 -8.96 14.10 0.29
CA GLY A 150 -9.21 14.45 1.67
C GLY A 150 -10.66 14.24 2.09
N VAL A 151 -11.62 14.70 1.28
CA VAL A 151 -13.05 14.54 1.54
C VAL A 151 -13.44 13.06 1.52
N VAL A 152 -13.12 12.34 0.44
CA VAL A 152 -13.45 10.91 0.32
C VAL A 152 -12.78 10.10 1.43
N GLY A 153 -11.50 10.39 1.73
CA GLY A 153 -10.77 9.73 2.80
C GLY A 153 -11.36 10.02 4.19
N PHE A 154 -11.77 11.26 4.47
CA PHE A 154 -12.44 11.63 5.72
C PHE A 154 -13.77 10.90 5.87
N PHE A 155 -14.62 10.89 4.84
CA PHE A 155 -15.89 10.16 4.87
C PHE A 155 -15.67 8.65 5.08
N THR A 156 -14.70 8.07 4.38
CA THR A 156 -14.46 6.62 4.37
C THR A 156 -13.78 6.12 5.64
N HIS A 157 -12.72 6.78 6.12
CA HIS A 157 -11.87 6.25 7.19
C HIS A 157 -12.08 6.92 8.54
N TYR A 158 -12.71 8.10 8.57
CA TYR A 158 -13.06 8.76 9.82
C TYR A 158 -14.57 8.69 10.08
N LEU A 159 -15.40 9.29 9.24
CA LEU A 159 -16.82 9.48 9.55
C LEU A 159 -17.60 8.16 9.62
N LEU A 160 -17.55 7.35 8.55
CA LEU A 160 -18.28 6.07 8.49
C LEU A 160 -17.90 5.12 9.64
N PRO A 161 -16.60 4.89 9.95
CA PRO A 161 -16.20 4.07 11.08
C PRO A 161 -16.67 4.64 12.43
N GLN A 162 -16.62 5.96 12.63
CA GLN A 162 -17.06 6.59 13.88
C GLN A 162 -18.57 6.41 14.11
N LEU A 163 -19.38 6.51 13.06
CA LEU A 163 -20.83 6.28 13.14
C LEU A 163 -21.21 4.83 13.45
N ARG A 164 -20.31 3.88 13.20
CA ARG A 164 -20.47 2.45 13.51
C ARG A 164 -19.96 2.05 14.90
N LYS A 165 -19.23 2.92 15.60
CA LYS A 165 -18.77 2.62 16.96
C LYS A 165 -19.97 2.50 17.91
N GLN A 166 -19.81 1.69 18.96
CA GLN A 166 -20.84 1.51 19.99
C GLN A 166 -21.25 2.85 20.63
N LEU A 167 -20.26 3.72 20.88
CA LEU A 167 -20.44 5.06 21.45
C LEU A 167 -19.78 6.11 20.54
N PRO A 168 -20.45 6.57 19.48
CA PRO A 168 -19.90 7.57 18.56
C PRO A 168 -19.53 8.86 19.30
N TRP A 169 -18.25 9.26 19.18
CA TRP A 169 -17.65 10.41 19.89
C TRP A 169 -17.89 10.45 21.40
N PHE A 170 -18.37 9.36 22.01
CA PHE A 170 -18.91 9.31 23.38
C PHE A 170 -20.09 10.27 23.64
N CYS A 171 -20.61 10.94 22.61
CA CYS A 171 -21.76 11.83 22.70
C CYS A 171 -23.09 11.08 22.47
N LEU A 172 -23.04 9.95 21.76
CA LEU A 172 -24.21 9.14 21.43
C LEU A 172 -24.15 7.80 22.17
N ALA A 173 -25.26 7.41 22.80
CA ALA A 173 -25.36 6.18 23.60
C ALA A 173 -25.42 4.89 22.76
N HIS A 174 -25.71 5.01 21.47
CA HIS A 174 -25.86 3.89 20.55
C HIS A 174 -25.22 4.20 19.19
N PRO A 175 -24.81 3.17 18.42
CA PRO A 175 -24.36 3.36 17.05
C PRO A 175 -25.46 3.98 16.19
N VAL A 176 -25.07 4.95 15.37
CA VAL A 176 -25.97 5.59 14.38
C VAL A 176 -26.22 4.63 13.23
N LEU A 177 -25.16 3.99 12.73
CA LEU A 177 -25.22 2.98 11.67
C LEU A 177 -25.23 1.59 12.28
N ARG A 178 -26.44 1.10 12.59
CA ARG A 178 -26.64 -0.21 13.21
C ARG A 178 -26.55 -1.33 12.16
N SER A 179 -25.88 -2.43 12.50
CA SER A 179 -26.00 -3.67 11.74
C SER A 179 -27.40 -4.25 11.90
N ARG A 180 -27.82 -5.10 10.95
CA ARG A 180 -29.15 -5.73 11.01
C ARG A 180 -29.29 -6.65 12.22
N GLU A 181 -28.17 -7.22 12.66
CA GLU A 181 -28.04 -8.16 13.75
C GLU A 181 -27.90 -7.48 15.12
N TYR A 182 -27.85 -6.13 15.18
CA TYR A 182 -27.56 -5.40 16.42
C TYR A 182 -28.51 -5.72 17.57
N SER A 183 -29.77 -6.06 17.29
CA SER A 183 -30.78 -6.43 18.29
C SER A 183 -31.00 -7.94 18.42
N GLN A 184 -30.17 -8.77 17.80
CA GLN A 184 -30.28 -10.23 17.88
C GLN A 184 -29.41 -10.75 19.03
N PHE A 185 -29.99 -11.58 19.89
CA PHE A 185 -29.27 -12.22 20.99
C PHE A 185 -28.36 -13.37 20.49
N GLU A 186 -28.84 -14.14 19.50
CA GLU A 186 -28.05 -15.16 18.79
C GLU A 186 -28.22 -14.98 17.27
N VAL A 187 -27.09 -14.90 16.56
CA VAL A 187 -27.05 -14.74 15.10
C VAL A 187 -27.21 -16.13 14.46
N ARG A 188 -28.37 -16.39 13.85
CA ARG A 188 -28.69 -17.70 13.23
C ARG A 188 -28.33 -17.77 11.74
N ASP A 189 -28.21 -16.62 11.09
CA ASP A 189 -27.94 -16.48 9.66
C ASP A 189 -26.60 -15.76 9.42
N ALA A 190 -26.05 -15.87 8.21
CA ALA A 190 -24.86 -15.11 7.84
C ALA A 190 -25.14 -13.59 7.90
N ALA A 191 -24.16 -12.83 8.39
CA ALA A 191 -24.27 -11.38 8.53
C ALA A 191 -24.62 -10.71 7.19
N GLN A 192 -25.69 -9.90 7.18
CA GLN A 192 -26.18 -9.27 5.97
C GLN A 192 -25.47 -7.95 5.70
N LEU A 193 -24.96 -7.78 4.47
CA LEU A 193 -24.34 -6.51 4.06
C LEU A 193 -25.38 -5.37 3.98
N MET A 194 -25.25 -4.41 4.88
CA MET A 194 -26.04 -3.19 4.91
C MET A 194 -25.61 -2.21 3.80
N TRP A 195 -26.48 -1.26 3.46
CA TRP A 195 -26.22 -0.27 2.40
C TRP A 195 -24.96 0.57 2.66
N PHE A 196 -24.68 0.93 3.91
CA PHE A 196 -23.49 1.71 4.28
C PHE A 196 -22.19 0.89 4.21
N GLU A 197 -22.26 -0.44 4.32
CA GLU A 197 -21.09 -1.32 4.15
C GLU A 197 -20.74 -1.48 2.68
N LYS A 198 -21.77 -1.58 1.83
CA LYS A 198 -21.60 -1.53 0.38
C LYS A 198 -21.03 -0.18 -0.05
N LEU A 199 -21.54 0.93 0.51
CA LEU A 199 -20.99 2.27 0.28
C LEU A 199 -19.52 2.36 0.69
N TYR A 200 -19.18 1.89 1.89
CA TYR A 200 -17.79 1.85 2.37
C TYR A 200 -16.88 1.07 1.42
N ALA A 201 -17.30 -0.11 0.97
CA ALA A 201 -16.54 -0.92 0.02
C ALA A 201 -16.34 -0.21 -1.33
N TRP A 202 -17.39 0.47 -1.84
CA TRP A 202 -17.30 1.26 -3.06
C TRP A 202 -16.38 2.47 -2.92
N LEU A 203 -16.47 3.22 -1.82
CA LEU A 203 -15.59 4.36 -1.56
C LEU A 203 -14.13 3.93 -1.46
N GLN A 204 -13.84 2.82 -0.77
CA GLN A 204 -12.50 2.23 -0.73
C GLN A 204 -12.00 1.82 -2.12
N CYS A 205 -12.88 1.28 -2.97
CA CYS A 205 -12.54 0.95 -4.36
C CYS A 205 -12.18 2.20 -5.17
N VAL A 206 -13.02 3.25 -5.09
CA VAL A 206 -12.80 4.52 -5.78
C VAL A 206 -11.49 5.18 -5.35
N GLU A 207 -11.26 5.25 -4.04
CA GLU A 207 -10.04 5.78 -3.45
C GLU A 207 -8.78 5.05 -3.93
N LYS A 208 -8.80 3.71 -3.82
CA LYS A 208 -7.64 2.85 -4.09
C LYS A 208 -7.27 2.81 -5.58
N TYR A 209 -8.25 2.78 -6.48
CA TYR A 209 -8.02 2.54 -7.91
C TYR A 209 -8.07 3.79 -8.78
N PHE A 210 -8.71 4.88 -8.32
CA PHE A 210 -8.85 6.10 -9.12
C PHE A 210 -8.18 7.29 -8.45
N ILE A 211 -8.56 7.62 -7.20
CA ILE A 211 -8.14 8.87 -6.57
C ILE A 211 -6.63 8.88 -6.28
N TYR A 212 -6.10 7.91 -5.54
CA TYR A 212 -4.67 7.92 -5.21
C TYR A 212 -3.77 7.71 -6.43
N PRO A 213 -4.07 6.78 -7.36
CA PRO A 213 -3.33 6.71 -8.61
C PRO A 213 -3.31 8.04 -9.36
N ALA A 214 -4.44 8.75 -9.47
CA ALA A 214 -4.49 10.05 -10.12
C ALA A 214 -3.61 11.10 -9.41
N VAL A 215 -3.65 11.18 -8.08
CA VAL A 215 -2.78 12.08 -7.28
C VAL A 215 -1.29 11.81 -7.55
N VAL A 216 -0.89 10.53 -7.53
CA VAL A 216 0.51 10.16 -7.72
C VAL A 216 0.95 10.40 -9.16
N LEU A 217 0.14 10.01 -10.16
CA LEU A 217 0.43 10.25 -11.57
C LEU A 217 0.53 11.75 -11.88
N ASN A 218 -0.38 12.56 -11.35
CA ASN A 218 -0.34 14.01 -11.47
C ASN A 218 0.97 14.61 -10.94
N SER A 219 1.41 14.15 -9.77
CA SER A 219 2.66 14.59 -9.15
C SER A 219 3.89 14.15 -9.96
N LEU A 220 3.89 12.90 -10.46
CA LEU A 220 4.95 12.37 -11.33
C LEU A 220 5.03 13.12 -12.66
N THR A 221 3.90 13.43 -13.29
CA THR A 221 3.86 14.18 -14.55
C THR A 221 4.40 15.58 -14.37
N THR A 222 3.99 16.28 -13.30
CA THR A 222 4.48 17.63 -12.99
C THR A 222 5.99 17.62 -12.80
N GLU A 223 6.50 16.69 -12.00
CA GLU A 223 7.94 16.56 -11.77
C GLU A 223 8.71 16.23 -13.05
N ALA A 224 8.26 15.23 -13.81
CA ALA A 224 8.91 14.83 -15.04
C ALA A 224 8.94 15.96 -16.08
N HIS A 225 7.85 16.73 -16.19
CA HIS A 225 7.77 17.91 -17.04
C HIS A 225 8.76 19.00 -16.60
N THR A 226 8.91 19.28 -15.30
CA THR A 226 9.91 20.26 -14.84
C THR A 226 11.35 19.81 -15.09
N VAL A 227 11.61 18.50 -15.03
CA VAL A 227 12.96 17.94 -15.28
C VAL A 227 13.29 18.01 -16.76
N SER A 228 12.34 17.66 -17.64
CA SER A 228 12.57 17.60 -19.08
C SER A 228 12.79 18.98 -19.72
N GLN A 229 12.30 20.06 -19.10
CA GLN A 229 12.59 21.43 -19.53
C GLN A 229 14.07 21.83 -19.33
N ASN A 230 14.81 21.13 -18.47
CA ASN A 230 16.22 21.43 -18.19
C ASN A 230 17.07 20.14 -18.18
N PRO A 231 17.23 19.45 -19.32
CA PRO A 231 17.85 18.14 -19.40
C PRO A 231 19.36 18.17 -19.11
N ASP A 232 20.03 19.29 -19.37
CA ASP A 232 21.49 19.45 -19.22
C ASP A 232 21.95 19.64 -17.76
N LYS A 233 21.03 19.69 -16.79
CA LYS A 233 21.40 19.85 -15.38
C LYS A 233 22.06 18.56 -14.86
N PRO A 234 23.26 18.64 -14.24
CA PRO A 234 23.89 17.50 -13.60
C PRO A 234 22.97 17.01 -12.47
N GLY A 235 22.34 15.85 -12.68
CA GLY A 235 21.32 15.30 -11.78
C GLY A 235 20.10 14.69 -12.45
N ALA A 236 19.95 14.78 -13.77
CA ALA A 236 18.83 14.18 -14.51
C ALA A 236 18.65 12.67 -14.21
N TYR A 237 19.75 11.90 -14.19
CA TYR A 237 19.73 10.48 -13.81
C TYR A 237 19.19 10.25 -12.39
N GLY A 238 19.63 11.08 -11.43
CA GLY A 238 19.16 11.00 -10.04
C GLY A 238 17.68 11.35 -9.91
N ARG A 239 17.20 12.36 -10.64
CA ARG A 239 15.77 12.74 -10.66
C ARG A 239 14.90 11.69 -11.33
N ALA A 240 15.35 11.07 -12.42
CA ALA A 240 14.65 9.95 -13.06
C ALA A 240 14.53 8.73 -12.12
N LEU A 241 15.61 8.40 -11.40
CA LEU A 241 15.61 7.35 -10.39
C LEU A 241 14.66 7.69 -9.25
N PHE A 242 14.70 8.93 -8.78
CA PHE A 242 13.82 9.42 -7.73
C PHE A 242 12.34 9.33 -8.14
N ILE A 243 11.95 9.82 -9.33
CA ILE A 243 10.60 9.72 -9.87
C ILE A 243 10.12 8.27 -9.90
N SER A 244 10.97 7.35 -10.36
CA SER A 244 10.65 5.92 -10.44
C SER A 244 10.45 5.29 -9.05
N VAL A 245 11.37 5.54 -8.12
CA VAL A 245 11.32 4.99 -6.74
C VAL A 245 10.17 5.60 -5.94
N ALA A 246 9.96 6.91 -6.06
CA ALA A 246 8.88 7.61 -5.39
C ALA A 246 7.52 7.16 -5.90
N GLY A 247 7.34 7.09 -7.22
CA GLY A 247 6.12 6.57 -7.84
C GLY A 247 5.81 5.14 -7.40
N MET A 248 6.80 4.25 -7.44
CA MET A 248 6.61 2.85 -7.04
C MET A 248 6.24 2.74 -5.56
N LYS A 249 6.89 3.52 -4.69
CA LYS A 249 6.59 3.53 -3.26
C LYS A 249 5.17 4.04 -3.00
N LEU A 250 4.80 5.20 -3.54
CA LEU A 250 3.52 5.85 -3.26
C LEU A 250 2.34 5.03 -3.80
N LEU A 251 2.46 4.48 -5.01
CA LEU A 251 1.41 3.61 -5.58
C LEU A 251 1.28 2.30 -4.81
N ARG A 252 2.40 1.64 -4.51
CA ARG A 252 2.38 0.42 -3.69
C ARG A 252 1.77 0.68 -2.31
N SER A 253 2.12 1.79 -1.67
CA SER A 253 1.53 2.20 -0.38
C SER A 253 0.03 2.43 -0.49
N SER A 254 -0.43 3.07 -1.56
CA SER A 254 -1.85 3.32 -1.83
C SER A 254 -2.64 2.03 -2.02
N PHE A 255 -2.06 1.03 -2.68
CA PHE A 255 -2.70 -0.27 -2.87
C PHE A 255 -2.70 -1.15 -1.61
N CYS A 256 -1.64 -1.09 -0.81
CA CYS A 256 -1.48 -1.91 0.40
C CYS A 256 -2.26 -1.33 1.59
N VAL A 257 -2.18 -0.02 1.84
CA VAL A 257 -2.73 0.63 3.03
C VAL A 257 -3.42 1.96 2.64
N PRO A 258 -4.57 1.91 1.95
CA PRO A 258 -5.29 3.11 1.51
C PRO A 258 -5.75 3.99 2.69
N SER A 259 -6.17 3.36 3.80
CA SER A 259 -6.73 4.07 4.96
C SER A 259 -5.81 5.06 5.66
N GLN A 260 -4.49 4.95 5.45
CA GLN A 260 -3.51 5.88 6.03
C GLN A 260 -3.07 6.97 5.05
N GLN A 261 -3.39 6.83 3.76
CA GLN A 261 -2.92 7.76 2.73
C GLN A 261 -3.62 9.12 2.84
N TYR A 262 -4.92 9.18 3.12
CA TYR A 262 -5.63 10.47 3.18
C TYR A 262 -5.04 11.41 4.25
N VAL A 263 -4.69 10.90 5.43
CA VAL A 263 -4.05 11.71 6.49
C VAL A 263 -2.70 12.21 6.03
N THR A 264 -1.89 11.32 5.45
CA THR A 264 -0.55 11.65 4.95
C THR A 264 -0.63 12.72 3.86
N LEU A 265 -1.53 12.55 2.89
CA LEU A 265 -1.72 13.47 1.78
C LEU A 265 -2.24 14.83 2.24
N CYS A 266 -3.28 14.85 3.07
CA CYS A 266 -3.85 16.09 3.61
C CYS A 266 -2.82 16.85 4.44
N PHE A 267 -2.08 16.15 5.31
CA PHE A 267 -1.02 16.78 6.08
C PHE A 267 0.07 17.35 5.17
N THR A 268 0.52 16.59 4.17
CA THR A 268 1.53 17.06 3.22
C THR A 268 1.06 18.31 2.48
N ALA A 269 -0.17 18.30 1.96
CA ALA A 269 -0.73 19.43 1.23
C ALA A 269 -0.89 20.66 2.13
N LEU A 270 -1.48 20.51 3.33
CA LEU A 270 -1.67 21.63 4.26
C LEU A 270 -0.33 22.20 4.75
N PHE A 271 0.59 21.34 5.18
CA PHE A 271 1.86 21.75 5.75
C PHE A 271 2.78 22.43 4.73
N PHE A 272 2.91 21.87 3.52
CA PHE A 272 3.85 22.39 2.52
C PHE A 272 3.25 23.41 1.56
N GLN A 273 1.92 23.52 1.42
CA GLN A 273 1.33 24.56 0.57
C GLN A 273 0.88 25.79 1.35
N PHE A 274 0.45 25.62 2.60
CA PHE A 274 -0.13 26.72 3.39
C PHE A 274 0.76 27.12 4.56
N ASP A 275 1.16 26.19 5.42
CA ASP A 275 1.87 26.55 6.66
C ASP A 275 3.33 26.95 6.42
N TYR A 276 4.07 26.15 5.63
CA TYR A 276 5.49 26.36 5.39
C TYR A 276 5.92 26.09 3.93
N PRO A 277 5.48 26.92 2.97
CA PRO A 277 5.85 26.76 1.56
C PRO A 277 7.35 26.87 1.30
N HIS A 278 8.10 27.57 2.15
CA HIS A 278 9.55 27.74 2.00
C HIS A 278 10.37 26.45 2.15
N PHE A 279 9.84 25.43 2.83
CA PHE A 279 10.51 24.13 2.97
C PHE A 279 10.19 23.16 1.83
N SER A 280 9.16 23.45 1.02
CA SER A 280 8.77 22.61 -0.11
C SER A 280 9.73 22.84 -1.28
N GLN A 281 10.34 21.76 -1.77
CA GLN A 281 11.02 21.79 -3.06
C GLN A 281 10.06 21.34 -4.16
N THR A 282 9.50 20.15 -4.00
CA THR A 282 8.51 19.59 -4.92
C THR A 282 7.50 18.73 -4.16
N PHE A 283 6.24 18.78 -4.58
CA PHE A 283 5.18 18.04 -3.91
C PHE A 283 5.43 16.52 -3.89
N LEU A 284 6.03 15.97 -4.95
CA LEU A 284 6.38 14.54 -5.00
C LEU A 284 7.39 14.16 -3.90
N LEU A 285 8.40 15.02 -3.67
CA LEU A 285 9.40 14.81 -2.62
C LEU A 285 8.77 14.88 -1.23
N ASP A 286 7.97 15.92 -1.01
CA ASP A 286 7.28 16.13 0.26
C ASP A 286 6.36 14.95 0.57
N TYR A 287 5.57 14.52 -0.40
CA TYR A 287 4.66 13.40 -0.23
C TYR A 287 5.39 12.07 -0.03
N TYR A 288 6.51 11.85 -0.73
CA TYR A 288 7.38 10.69 -0.52
C TYR A 288 7.94 10.62 0.90
N CYS A 289 8.51 11.73 1.40
CA CYS A 289 9.08 11.80 2.74
C CYS A 289 7.99 11.67 3.81
N MET A 290 6.87 12.38 3.67
CA MET A 290 5.74 12.27 4.59
C MET A 290 5.14 10.87 4.61
N SER A 291 5.06 10.20 3.45
CA SER A 291 4.65 8.79 3.39
C SER A 291 5.56 7.87 4.23
N ILE A 292 6.88 8.10 4.23
CA ILE A 292 7.81 7.37 5.11
C ILE A 292 7.53 7.69 6.58
N LEU A 293 7.47 8.98 6.90
CA LEU A 293 7.31 9.46 8.27
C LEU A 293 6.02 8.92 8.90
N PHE A 294 4.88 9.11 8.23
CA PHE A 294 3.58 8.65 8.70
C PHE A 294 3.51 7.13 8.81
N SER A 295 4.08 6.38 7.86
CA SER A 295 4.13 4.91 7.97
C SER A 295 4.86 4.47 9.25
N LYS A 296 5.98 5.11 9.58
CA LYS A 296 6.75 4.82 10.81
C LYS A 296 6.06 5.31 12.08
N LEU A 297 5.39 6.45 12.01
CA LEU A 297 4.60 6.97 13.12
C LEU A 297 3.41 6.07 13.43
N TRP A 298 2.71 5.57 12.41
CA TRP A 298 1.64 4.60 12.59
C TRP A 298 2.15 3.28 13.18
N ASP A 299 3.26 2.72 12.67
CA ASP A 299 3.90 1.54 13.26
C ASP A 299 4.23 1.75 14.74
N LEU A 300 4.77 2.92 15.10
CA LEU A 300 5.08 3.27 16.47
C LEU A 300 3.81 3.39 17.32
N LEU A 301 2.79 4.07 16.82
CA LEU A 301 1.50 4.25 17.51
C LEU A 301 0.81 2.91 17.76
N TYR A 302 0.82 1.97 16.80
CA TYR A 302 0.23 0.65 17.00
C TYR A 302 0.99 -0.17 18.05
N LYS A 303 2.32 -0.11 18.06
CA LYS A 303 3.13 -0.75 19.11
C LYS A 303 2.87 -0.13 20.48
N LEU A 304 2.79 1.20 20.56
CA LEU A 304 2.47 1.88 21.80
C LEU A 304 1.07 1.53 22.29
N ARG A 305 0.07 1.51 21.41
CA ARG A 305 -1.29 1.08 21.75
C ARG A 305 -1.33 -0.35 22.27
N PHE A 306 -0.59 -1.26 21.65
CA PHE A 306 -0.47 -2.63 22.13
C PHE A 306 0.12 -2.68 23.54
N VAL A 307 1.25 -1.99 23.76
CA VAL A 307 1.91 -1.92 25.08
C VAL A 307 0.98 -1.31 26.13
N LEU A 308 0.31 -0.19 25.82
CA LEU A 308 -0.61 0.47 26.74
C LEU A 308 -1.83 -0.40 27.07
N THR A 309 -2.41 -1.09 26.07
CA THR A 309 -3.58 -1.96 26.27
C THR A 309 -3.19 -3.19 27.08
N TYR A 310 -2.03 -3.77 26.83
CA TYR A 310 -1.56 -4.97 27.51
C TYR A 310 -1.14 -4.69 28.96
N ILE A 311 -0.41 -3.59 29.20
CA ILE A 311 0.07 -3.23 30.54
C ILE A 311 -1.04 -2.61 31.37
N ALA A 312 -2.00 -1.91 30.73
CA ALA A 312 -3.02 -1.11 31.40
C ALA A 312 -2.39 -0.28 32.54
N PRO A 313 -1.45 0.64 32.25
CA PRO A 313 -0.66 1.34 33.28
C PRO A 313 -1.50 2.15 34.27
N TRP A 314 -2.75 2.45 33.91
CA TRP A 314 -3.76 3.03 34.81
C TRP A 314 -4.27 2.06 35.90
N GLN A 315 -3.89 0.77 35.86
CA GLN A 315 -4.23 -0.27 36.83
C GLN A 315 -3.01 -0.78 37.64
N ILE A 316 -1.78 -0.30 37.37
CA ILE A 316 -0.54 -0.80 38.02
C ILE A 316 0.21 0.31 38.77
N THR A 317 0.68 0.01 39.98
CA THR A 317 1.54 0.89 40.78
C THR A 317 2.98 0.90 40.22
N TRP A 318 3.52 2.09 39.97
CA TRP A 318 4.70 2.35 39.11
C TRP A 318 6.04 1.74 39.55
N GLY A 319 6.15 1.10 40.72
CA GLY A 319 7.43 0.68 41.29
C GLY A 319 8.09 -0.55 40.63
N SER A 320 7.31 -1.55 40.21
CA SER A 320 7.84 -2.81 39.65
C SER A 320 7.73 -2.91 38.11
N ALA A 321 6.78 -2.21 37.51
CA ALA A 321 6.52 -2.25 36.07
C ALA A 321 7.61 -1.59 35.21
N PHE A 322 8.41 -0.66 35.78
CA PHE A 322 9.47 0.04 35.03
C PHE A 322 10.62 -0.90 34.63
N HIS A 323 10.94 -1.90 35.44
CA HIS A 323 11.94 -2.93 35.09
C HIS A 323 11.44 -3.84 33.95
N ALA A 324 10.16 -4.17 33.93
CA ALA A 324 9.51 -4.89 32.83
C ALA A 324 9.39 -4.04 31.55
N PHE A 325 9.36 -2.70 31.68
CA PHE A 325 9.36 -1.76 30.56
C PHE A 325 10.72 -1.67 29.86
N ALA A 326 11.83 -1.70 30.59
CA ALA A 326 13.17 -1.55 30.01
C ALA A 326 13.64 -2.79 29.22
N GLN A 327 13.24 -4.00 29.61
CA GLN A 327 13.73 -5.24 29.00
C GLN A 327 13.35 -5.43 27.52
N PRO A 328 12.10 -5.18 27.07
CA PRO A 328 11.73 -5.33 25.66
C PRO A 328 12.37 -4.31 24.72
N PHE A 329 12.71 -3.11 25.23
CA PHE A 329 13.42 -2.08 24.46
C PHE A 329 14.95 -2.27 24.47
N ALA A 330 15.50 -2.99 25.45
CA ALA A 330 16.93 -3.27 25.57
C ALA A 330 17.40 -4.51 24.78
N VAL A 331 16.50 -5.41 24.38
CA VAL A 331 16.88 -6.63 23.63
C VAL A 331 16.95 -6.34 22.12
N PRO A 332 18.12 -6.50 21.46
CA PRO A 332 18.20 -6.40 20.01
C PRO A 332 17.34 -7.48 19.34
N ARG A 333 16.65 -7.10 18.26
CA ARG A 333 15.74 -7.94 17.42
C ARG A 333 16.30 -9.29 16.94
N ILE A 334 17.57 -9.59 17.20
CA ILE A 334 18.27 -10.82 16.80
C ILE A 334 18.17 -11.92 17.88
N LEU A 335 18.01 -11.57 19.18
CA LEU A 335 18.06 -12.55 20.27
C LEU A 335 16.74 -13.29 20.56
N THR A 336 15.61 -12.81 20.03
CA THR A 336 14.28 -13.38 20.33
C THR A 336 14.09 -14.81 19.81
N ARG A 337 14.98 -15.29 18.92
CA ARG A 337 14.96 -16.68 18.40
C ARG A 337 15.55 -17.73 19.34
N VAL A 338 16.32 -17.34 20.36
CA VAL A 338 17.03 -18.32 21.21
C VAL A 338 16.18 -18.75 22.42
N ILE A 339 15.30 -17.89 22.92
CA ILE A 339 14.56 -18.15 24.17
C ILE A 339 13.35 -19.09 23.97
N LEU A 340 12.77 -19.16 22.77
CA LEU A 340 11.60 -20.00 22.49
C LEU A 340 11.92 -21.48 22.18
N LYS A 341 13.16 -21.92 22.36
CA LYS A 341 13.54 -23.35 22.24
C LYS A 341 13.76 -24.05 23.59
N LEU A 342 13.50 -23.38 24.73
CA LEU A 342 13.76 -23.92 26.06
C LEU A 342 12.59 -23.76 27.05
N VAL A 343 11.36 -23.65 26.55
CA VAL A 343 10.14 -23.87 27.36
C VAL A 343 9.28 -24.91 26.68
#